data_AF-M0AD69-F1
#
_entry.id   AF-M0AD69-F1
#
_cell.length_a   1.000
_cell.length_b   1.000
_cell.length_c   1.000
_cell.angle_alpha   90.00
_cell.angle_beta   90.00
_cell.angle_gamma   90.00
#
_symmetry.space_group_name_H-M   'P 1'
#
loop_
_entity.id
_entity.type
_entity.pdbx_description
1 polymer ?
#
loop_
_entity_poly.entity_id
_entity_poly.type
_entity_poly.pdbx_seq_one_letter_code
_entity_poly.pdbx_strand_id
1 'polypeptide(L)'
;MESLVVVLLTAALLIQIPIALLVRFDARRQGFDNPEMYELGILVPMGGILVVPAYISKRRSLSSTDEVASDEVANDDAVSDDTSSVDAGTGSSDTPGIESTTEGDVVSADSPTRVENN
;
A
#
# COMPACT_ATOMS: atom_id res chain seq x y z
N MET A 1 24.19 1.43 13.45
CA MET A 1 23.42 2.25 12.48
C MET A 1 21.95 2.34 12.87
N GLU A 2 21.29 1.25 13.24
CA GLU A 2 19.88 1.25 13.69
C GLU A 2 19.59 2.25 14.82
N SER A 3 20.43 2.32 15.85
CA SER A 3 20.25 3.28 16.95
C SER A 3 20.23 4.74 16.47
N LEU A 4 21.04 5.08 15.45
CA LEU A 4 21.05 6.42 14.86
C LEU A 4 19.73 6.69 14.11
N VAL A 5 19.24 5.73 13.34
CA VAL A 5 17.98 5.85 12.60
C VAL A 5 16.81 6.05 13.57
N VAL A 6 16.74 5.26 14.64
CA VAL A 6 15.69 5.40 15.67
C VAL A 6 15.77 6.76 16.36
N VAL A 7 16.97 7.25 16.70
CA VAL A 7 17.15 8.58 17.30
C VAL A 7 16.71 9.68 16.34
N LEU A 8 17.08 9.61 15.05
CA LEU A 8 16.68 10.60 14.06
C LEU A 8 15.17 10.61 13.82
N LEU A 9 14.54 9.45 13.71
CA LEU A 9 13.08 9.34 13.58
C LEU A 9 12.36 9.89 14.81
N THR A 10 12.88 9.60 16.01
CA THR A 10 12.32 10.12 17.26
C THR A 10 12.47 11.63 17.35
N ALA A 11 13.65 12.17 17.05
CA ALA A 11 13.92 13.60 17.05
C ALA A 11 13.05 14.33 16.01
N ALA A 12 12.94 13.77 14.79
CA ALA A 12 12.06 14.30 13.75
C ALA A 12 10.62 14.35 14.24
N LEU A 13 10.10 13.27 14.85
CA LEU A 13 8.74 13.23 15.39
C LEU A 13 8.51 14.29 16.48
N LEU A 14 9.47 14.44 17.41
CA LEU A 14 9.40 15.44 18.47
C LEU A 14 9.39 16.87 17.95
N ILE A 15 10.13 17.14 16.87
CA ILE A 15 10.15 18.46 16.21
C ILE A 15 8.90 18.68 15.34
N GLN A 16 8.35 17.61 14.78
CA GLN A 16 7.25 17.69 13.83
C GLN A 16 5.91 18.04 14.47
N ILE A 17 5.63 17.53 15.67
CA ILE A 17 4.41 17.87 16.42
C ILE A 17 4.29 19.39 16.67
N PRO A 18 5.30 20.09 17.22
CA PRO A 18 5.21 21.53 17.42
C PRO A 18 5.13 22.31 16.11
N ILE A 19 5.79 21.86 15.04
CA ILE A 19 5.65 22.49 13.71
C ILE A 19 4.21 22.36 13.20
N ALA A 20 3.60 21.17 13.29
CA ALA A 20 2.23 20.94 12.85
C ALA A 20 1.23 21.83 13.64
N LEU A 21 1.44 21.98 14.94
CA LEU A 21 0.67 22.89 15.80
C LEU A 21 0.84 24.36 15.41
N LEU A 22 2.07 24.80 15.13
CA LEU A 22 2.34 26.17 14.69
C LEU A 22 1.63 26.46 13.37
N VAL A 23 1.70 25.54 12.41
CA VAL A 23 1.01 25.67 11.11
C VAL A 23 -0.50 25.70 11.30
N ARG A 24 -1.07 24.85 12.17
CA ARG A 24 -2.50 24.88 12.49
C ARG A 24 -2.92 26.22 13.09
N PHE A 25 -2.13 26.76 14.01
CA PHE A 25 -2.42 28.04 14.65
C PHE A 25 -2.33 29.20 13.67
N ASP A 26 -1.30 29.22 12.83
CA ASP A 26 -1.13 30.20 11.78
C ASP A 26 -2.27 30.15 10.76
N ALA A 27 -2.67 28.95 10.33
CA ALA A 27 -3.81 28.76 9.42
C ALA A 27 -5.14 29.21 10.06
N ARG A 28 -5.35 28.92 11.35
CA ARG A 28 -6.51 29.44 12.10
C ARG A 28 -6.52 30.97 12.17
N ARG A 29 -5.35 31.60 12.35
CA ARG A 29 -5.23 33.05 12.42
C ARG A 29 -5.53 33.72 11.07
N GLN A 30 -5.18 33.07 9.97
CA GLN A 30 -5.43 33.58 8.61
C GLN A 30 -6.85 33.28 8.10
N GLY A 31 -7.65 32.51 8.84
CA GLY A 31 -9.05 32.24 8.51
C GLY A 31 -9.24 31.18 7.42
N PHE A 32 -8.30 30.24 7.27
CA PHE A 32 -8.50 29.10 6.37
C PHE A 32 -9.65 28.21 6.86
N ASP A 33 -10.48 27.71 5.94
CA ASP A 33 -11.66 26.91 6.25
C ASP A 33 -11.33 25.58 6.95
N ASN A 34 -10.17 24.98 6.61
CA ASN A 34 -9.78 23.65 7.07
C ASN A 34 -8.33 23.63 7.61
N PRO A 35 -8.06 24.24 8.77
CA PRO A 35 -6.70 24.30 9.34
C PRO A 35 -6.15 22.91 9.70
N GLU A 36 -7.03 21.96 9.98
CA GLU A 36 -6.69 20.57 10.31
C GLU A 36 -6.10 19.82 9.10
N MET A 37 -6.47 20.18 7.87
CA MET A 37 -5.87 19.56 6.67
C MET A 37 -4.38 19.86 6.56
N TYR A 38 -3.93 21.04 6.98
CA TYR A 38 -2.51 21.40 6.99
C TYR A 38 -1.75 20.66 8.10
N GLU A 39 -2.35 20.53 9.28
CA GLU A 39 -1.79 19.73 10.38
C GLU A 39 -1.64 18.26 9.97
N LEU A 40 -2.70 17.68 9.39
CA LEU A 40 -2.72 16.30 8.91
C LEU A 40 -1.77 16.09 7.72
N GLY A 41 -1.65 17.07 6.83
CA GLY A 41 -0.67 17.04 5.73
C GLY A 41 0.77 16.93 6.22
N ILE A 42 1.06 17.37 7.44
CA ILE A 42 2.37 17.21 8.08
C ILE A 42 2.46 15.90 8.84
N LEU A 43 1.45 15.51 9.62
CA LEU A 43 1.53 14.34 10.51
C LEU A 43 1.35 13.00 9.77
N VAL A 44 0.45 12.92 8.80
CA VAL A 44 0.09 11.67 8.10
C VAL A 44 1.28 11.04 7.34
N PRO A 45 2.11 11.79 6.58
CA PRO A 45 3.25 11.22 5.89
C PRO A 45 4.25 10.51 6.83
N MET A 46 4.44 11.02 8.05
CA MET A 46 5.31 10.37 9.04
C MET A 46 4.73 9.07 9.59
N GLY A 47 3.40 9.00 9.71
CA GLY A 47 2.71 7.75 10.00
C GLY A 47 3.10 6.66 9.00
N GLY A 48 3.12 7.00 7.71
CA GLY A 48 3.57 6.09 6.65
C GLY A 48 5.03 5.62 6.83
N ILE A 49 5.95 6.55 7.13
CA ILE A 49 7.37 6.24 7.34
C ILE A 49 7.58 5.30 8.53
N LEU A 50 6.79 5.41 9.60
CA LEU A 50 6.87 4.52 10.76
C LEU A 50 6.19 3.17 10.53
N VAL A 51 5.07 3.16 9.80
CA VAL A 51 4.29 1.94 9.52
C VAL A 51 5.03 0.99 8.59
N VAL A 52 5.76 1.48 7.59
CA VAL A 52 6.45 0.62 6.60
C VAL A 52 7.48 -0.32 7.27
N PRO A 53 8.43 0.15 8.11
CA PRO A 53 9.33 -0.73 8.84
C PRO A 53 8.61 -1.69 9.78
N ALA A 54 7.57 -1.22 10.47
CA ALA A 54 6.78 -2.06 11.37
C ALA A 54 6.05 -3.18 10.60
N TYR A 55 5.49 -2.86 9.42
CA TYR A 55 4.86 -3.82 8.53
C TYR A 55 5.86 -4.86 8.01
N ILE A 56 7.04 -4.43 7.55
CA ILE A 56 8.09 -5.33 7.07
C ILE A 56 8.58 -6.26 8.20
N SER A 57 8.76 -5.74 9.42
CA SER A 57 9.13 -6.53 10.59
C SER A 57 8.12 -7.66 10.85
N LYS A 58 6.83 -7.35 10.80
CA LYS A 58 5.74 -8.33 10.99
C LYS A 58 5.59 -9.30 9.81
N ARG A 59 5.89 -8.87 8.59
CA ARG A 59 5.90 -9.74 7.40
C ARG A 59 6.99 -10.81 7.52
N ARG A 60 8.17 -10.44 7.99
CA ARG A 60 9.33 -11.36 8.07
C ARG A 60 9.13 -12.45 9.12
N SER A 61 8.39 -12.18 10.21
CA SER A 61 8.05 -13.22 11.19
C SER A 61 7.12 -14.30 10.65
N LEU A 62 6.35 -14.02 9.60
CA LEU A 62 5.45 -15.00 8.98
C LEU A 62 6.18 -15.89 7.96
N SER A 63 7.23 -15.40 7.30
CA SER A 63 8.00 -16.18 6.31
C SER A 63 8.97 -17.20 6.92
N SER A 64 9.29 -17.10 8.21
CA SER A 64 10.24 -18.01 8.88
C SER A 64 9.60 -19.27 9.47
N THR A 65 8.28 -19.47 9.30
CA THR A 65 7.60 -20.68 9.78
C THR A 65 7.66 -21.83 8.76
N ASP A 66 8.03 -21.57 7.50
CA ASP A 66 8.04 -22.60 6.45
C ASP A 66 9.39 -23.34 6.29
N GLU A 67 10.47 -22.93 6.99
CA GLU A 67 11.80 -23.56 6.85
C GLU A 67 12.17 -24.52 8.01
N VAL A 68 11.20 -24.92 8.84
CA VAL A 68 11.40 -25.93 9.90
C VAL A 68 10.56 -27.17 9.61
N ALA A 69 10.73 -27.75 8.42
CA ALA A 69 10.13 -29.03 8.06
C ALA A 69 10.95 -29.77 7.00
N SER A 70 12.28 -29.78 7.10
CA SER A 70 13.10 -30.63 6.22
C SER A 70 14.51 -30.83 6.77
N ASP A 71 14.61 -31.26 8.03
CA ASP A 71 15.92 -31.70 8.56
C ASP A 71 15.82 -32.71 9.72
N GLU A 72 14.93 -33.71 9.63
CA GLU A 72 15.05 -34.97 10.39
C GLU A 72 14.32 -36.07 9.60
N VAL A 73 15.03 -37.08 9.08
CA VAL A 73 14.91 -38.53 9.39
C VAL A 73 15.98 -39.29 8.59
N ALA A 74 16.91 -39.92 9.30
CA ALA A 74 17.85 -40.91 8.78
C ALA A 74 17.19 -42.30 8.65
N ASN A 75 17.53 -43.04 7.58
CA ASN A 75 17.43 -44.50 7.35
C ASN A 75 16.32 -45.30 8.07
N ASP A 76 15.44 -45.97 7.31
CA ASP A 76 15.51 -47.44 7.15
C ASP A 76 14.51 -47.98 6.09
N ASP A 77 14.94 -49.07 5.46
CA ASP A 77 14.18 -50.20 4.90
C ASP A 77 13.13 -50.11 3.76
N ALA A 78 13.45 -50.93 2.75
CA ALA A 78 12.60 -51.96 2.11
C ALA A 78 11.41 -51.62 1.17
N VAL A 79 11.65 -51.96 -0.11
CA VAL A 79 10.89 -52.94 -0.94
C VAL A 79 9.44 -52.64 -1.40
N SER A 80 9.23 -52.90 -2.69
CA SER A 80 7.98 -53.23 -3.43
C SER A 80 6.99 -52.06 -3.63
N ASP A 81 6.21 -51.96 -4.71
CA ASP A 81 6.06 -52.73 -5.94
C ASP A 81 5.35 -51.83 -6.96
N ASP A 82 5.30 -52.35 -8.18
CA ASP A 82 4.73 -51.86 -9.42
C ASP A 82 3.23 -51.41 -9.39
N THR A 83 2.81 -50.81 -10.52
CA THR A 83 1.44 -50.70 -11.09
C THR A 83 0.70 -49.35 -11.08
N SER A 84 0.84 -48.64 -12.21
CA SER A 84 -0.20 -48.33 -13.22
C SER A 84 -1.58 -47.72 -12.89
N SER A 85 -2.13 -47.07 -13.94
CA SER A 85 -3.48 -46.47 -14.15
C SER A 85 -3.63 -45.02 -13.67
N VAL A 86 -3.54 -44.03 -14.57
CA VAL A 86 -4.61 -43.52 -15.47
C VAL A 86 -5.86 -43.16 -14.69
N ASP A 87 -6.07 -41.85 -14.47
CA ASP A 87 -7.41 -41.30 -14.60
C ASP A 87 -7.40 -39.90 -15.18
N ALA A 88 -8.27 -39.70 -16.17
CA ALA A 88 -8.43 -38.49 -16.96
C ALA A 88 -9.65 -37.74 -16.43
N GLY A 89 -9.41 -36.66 -15.69
CA GLY A 89 -10.46 -35.74 -15.23
C GLY A 89 -10.46 -34.45 -16.06
N THR A 90 -11.33 -34.41 -17.07
CA THR A 90 -11.67 -33.18 -17.81
C THR A 90 -12.58 -32.30 -16.94
N GLY A 91 -12.09 -31.13 -16.54
CA GLY A 91 -12.84 -30.14 -15.79
C GLY A 91 -12.94 -28.82 -16.56
N SER A 92 -14.04 -28.66 -17.29
CA SER A 92 -14.48 -27.42 -17.93
C SER A 92 -14.88 -26.38 -16.87
N SER A 93 -14.44 -25.13 -17.03
CA SER A 93 -15.15 -23.96 -16.49
C SER A 93 -14.69 -22.69 -17.21
N ASP A 94 -15.46 -22.33 -18.22
CA ASP A 94 -16.05 -21.01 -18.48
C ASP A 94 -15.24 -19.72 -18.28
N THR A 95 -15.02 -19.07 -19.42
CA THR A 95 -14.78 -17.64 -19.65
C THR A 95 -15.90 -16.75 -19.08
N PRO A 96 -15.57 -15.57 -18.51
CA PRO A 96 -15.91 -14.31 -19.18
C PRO A 96 -14.73 -13.31 -19.08
N GLY A 97 -14.31 -12.56 -20.10
CA GLY A 97 -15.09 -11.96 -21.17
C GLY A 97 -15.76 -10.67 -20.72
N ILE A 98 -14.99 -9.66 -20.30
CA ILE A 98 -15.51 -8.29 -20.17
C ILE A 98 -14.51 -7.31 -20.81
N GLU A 99 -14.75 -7.06 -22.09
CA GLU A 99 -14.36 -5.82 -22.76
C GLU A 99 -15.10 -4.66 -22.09
N SER A 100 -14.38 -3.60 -21.74
CA SER A 100 -14.97 -2.30 -21.43
C SER A 100 -14.40 -1.29 -22.40
N THR A 101 -14.89 -1.34 -23.63
CA THR A 101 -14.96 -0.21 -24.55
C THR A 101 -16.00 0.77 -24.02
N THR A 102 -15.61 2.02 -23.85
CA THR A 102 -16.56 3.14 -23.76
C THR A 102 -16.00 4.26 -24.62
N GLU A 103 -16.34 4.19 -25.90
CA GLU A 103 -16.40 5.34 -26.80
C GLU A 103 -17.86 5.79 -26.92
N GLY A 104 -18.04 7.10 -27.07
CA GLY A 104 -19.31 7.83 -27.10
C GLY A 104 -19.09 9.14 -26.36
N ASP A 105 -18.50 10.18 -26.96
CA ASP A 105 -19.03 11.00 -28.05
C ASP A 105 -20.53 11.27 -27.85
N VAL A 106 -20.91 12.49 -27.42
CA VAL A 106 -21.44 13.57 -28.26
C VAL A 106 -21.65 14.82 -27.38
N VAL A 107 -21.14 15.99 -27.79
CA VAL A 107 -21.90 17.26 -27.97
C VAL A 107 -20.94 18.44 -28.05
N SER A 108 -20.83 18.93 -29.28
CA SER A 108 -20.37 20.25 -29.69
C SER A 108 -21.15 21.38 -29.00
N ALA A 109 -20.41 22.40 -28.56
CA ALA A 109 -20.81 23.81 -28.61
C ALA A 109 -19.48 24.60 -28.56
N ASP A 110 -18.89 24.90 -29.71
CA ASP A 110 -19.12 26.12 -30.49
C ASP A 110 -19.08 27.41 -29.64
N SER A 111 -18.17 28.30 -30.02
CA SER A 111 -17.84 29.55 -29.32
C SER A 111 -18.92 30.62 -29.53
N PRO A 112 -18.92 31.75 -28.80
CA PRO A 112 -18.10 32.85 -29.30
C PRO A 112 -17.43 33.72 -28.23
N THR A 113 -16.26 34.23 -28.61
CA THR A 113 -15.69 35.50 -28.17
C THR A 113 -16.74 36.60 -28.03
N ARG A 114 -16.77 37.30 -26.90
CA ARG A 114 -17.40 38.62 -26.79
C ARG A 114 -16.35 39.66 -26.38
N VAL A 115 -15.90 40.38 -27.40
CA VAL A 115 -15.35 41.73 -27.32
C VAL A 115 -16.51 42.69 -27.00
N GLU A 116 -16.28 43.67 -26.11
CA GLU A 116 -16.66 45.10 -26.24
C GLU A 116 -16.88 45.81 -24.89
N ASN A 117 -16.05 46.82 -24.69
CA ASN A 117 -16.31 48.21 -24.24
C ASN A 117 -16.98 48.47 -22.88
N ASN A 118 -16.20 49.12 -21.97
CA ASN A 118 -16.28 50.58 -21.78
C ASN A 118 -15.00 51.12 -21.12
#